data_AF-A0A5J4THY8-F1
#
_entry.id   AF-A0A5J4THY8-F1
#
_cell.length_a   1.000
_cell.length_b   1.000
_cell.length_c   1.000
_cell.angle_alpha   90.00
_cell.angle_beta   90.00
_cell.angle_gamma   90.00
#
_symmetry.space_group_name_H-M   'P 1'
#
loop_
_entity.id
_entity.type
_entity.pdbx_description
1 polymer ?
#
loop_
_entity_poly.entity_id
_entity_poly.type
_entity_poly.pdbx_seq_one_letter_code
_entity_poly.pdbx_strand_id
1 'polypeptide(L)'
;MPIPQNCSDQIKQHLHDLFAEISDQCRKDFSDLSHQLQQLPKQLNEYCDYVVFLQTIHEIHNRLKVSVELLDQMKNLGEEQQTKLTVDEQMVLSAVHTSHKEFKDSLRKAEEHRDSQHNRMIAALNKEIAKFEQDLTQTHADLGTGIITDETTDPSAALQRLDIVQKTIDQYKDRKGVLERFREILSVEEIPYPNFIKCMARFDHRVQIWNYLKKYNEENQQWRSSEITQLNSEDISTNVNQLSRELGIAERRETDDGVVKHLKHVVNDFKPYLPILTALCQPAMQPRHWKKLFGLMGKKEWQPGVTLTQLTQMGVLQYKQQILEISATANGEYALEVQLSKIKQGWEQTAFEIKDHKSGTTYIIGPIDEIKEQLEDHQALLQTMLGSRYVIGIREEIEVWDKKLTQLQDLLDEW
;
A
#
# COMPACT_ATOMS: atom_id res chain seq x y z
N MET A 1 23.95 58.07 -57.25
CA MET A 1 23.86 57.01 -56.21
C MET A 1 22.55 56.25 -56.41
N PRO A 2 22.54 55.08 -57.08
CA PRO A 2 21.31 54.34 -57.41
C PRO A 2 20.90 53.31 -56.34
N ILE A 3 21.80 52.97 -55.44
CA ILE A 3 21.62 51.93 -54.40
C ILE A 3 20.54 52.32 -53.37
N PRO A 4 20.44 53.58 -52.89
CA PRO A 4 19.40 53.95 -51.91
C PRO A 4 17.97 53.89 -52.46
N GLN A 5 17.78 54.19 -53.75
CA GLN A 5 16.46 54.19 -54.39
C GLN A 5 15.93 52.77 -54.57
N ASN A 6 16.77 51.86 -55.06
CA ASN A 6 16.40 50.46 -55.27
C ASN A 6 16.13 49.73 -53.94
N CYS A 7 16.91 50.02 -52.89
CA CYS A 7 16.60 49.51 -51.54
C CYS A 7 15.31 50.11 -50.97
N SER A 8 15.03 51.39 -51.23
CA SER A 8 13.77 52.03 -50.81
C SER A 8 12.55 51.41 -51.50
N ASP A 9 12.64 51.13 -52.79
CA ASP A 9 11.53 50.53 -53.55
C ASP A 9 11.30 49.06 -53.17
N GLN A 10 12.36 48.30 -52.85
CA GLN A 10 12.25 46.94 -52.30
C GLN A 10 11.62 46.92 -50.90
N ILE A 11 11.99 47.87 -50.03
CA ILE A 11 11.39 48.01 -48.70
C ILE A 11 9.89 48.35 -48.82
N LYS A 12 9.51 49.23 -49.76
CA LYS A 12 8.11 49.57 -50.02
C LYS A 12 7.32 48.36 -50.51
N GLN A 13 7.84 47.60 -51.47
CA GLN A 13 7.17 46.40 -51.96
C GLN A 13 6.98 45.38 -50.82
N HIS A 14 8.01 45.17 -49.99
CA HIS A 14 7.92 44.25 -48.86
C HIS A 14 6.91 44.73 -47.80
N LEU A 15 6.79 46.05 -47.59
CA LEU A 15 5.77 46.62 -46.70
C LEU A 15 4.35 46.41 -47.23
N HIS A 16 4.13 46.52 -48.55
CA HIS A 16 2.85 46.26 -49.20
C HIS A 16 2.48 44.76 -49.12
N ASP A 17 3.42 43.86 -49.38
CA ASP A 17 3.22 42.42 -49.28
C ASP A 17 2.92 42.00 -47.82
N LEU A 18 3.67 42.54 -46.85
CA LEU A 18 3.45 42.32 -45.43
C LEU A 18 2.10 42.89 -44.95
N PHE A 19 1.69 44.04 -45.47
CA PHE A 19 0.39 44.66 -45.17
C PHE A 19 -0.76 43.78 -45.67
N ALA A 20 -0.65 43.23 -46.88
CA ALA A 20 -1.64 42.32 -47.45
C ALA A 20 -1.72 41.02 -46.64
N GLU A 21 -0.57 40.42 -46.30
CA GLU A 21 -0.50 39.18 -45.53
C GLU A 21 -1.12 39.31 -44.12
N ILE A 22 -0.74 40.37 -43.38
CA ILE A 22 -1.29 40.62 -42.03
C ILE A 22 -2.79 40.93 -42.12
N SER A 23 -3.23 41.69 -43.13
CA SER A 23 -4.64 42.04 -43.30
C SER A 23 -5.52 40.84 -43.63
N ASP A 24 -5.09 39.98 -44.56
CA ASP A 24 -5.84 38.76 -44.91
C ASP A 24 -5.89 37.77 -43.74
N GLN A 25 -4.78 37.61 -43.02
CA GLN A 25 -4.73 36.75 -41.84
C GLN A 25 -5.64 37.27 -40.72
N CYS A 26 -5.60 38.57 -40.40
CA CYS A 26 -6.49 39.18 -39.40
C CYS A 26 -7.97 39.03 -39.80
N ARG A 27 -8.31 39.23 -41.07
CA ARG A 27 -9.68 39.09 -41.57
C ARG A 27 -10.19 37.65 -41.40
N LYS A 28 -9.36 36.67 -41.77
CA LYS A 28 -9.69 35.25 -41.63
C LYS A 28 -9.88 34.88 -40.16
N ASP A 29 -8.95 35.28 -39.29
CA ASP A 29 -9.02 34.99 -37.86
C ASP A 29 -10.26 35.63 -37.21
N PHE A 30 -10.61 36.87 -37.54
CA PHE A 30 -11.84 37.50 -37.03
C PHE A 30 -13.11 36.81 -37.53
N SER A 31 -13.12 36.35 -38.79
CA SER A 31 -14.28 35.62 -39.36
C SER A 31 -14.45 34.26 -38.71
N ASP A 32 -13.38 33.50 -38.56
CA ASP A 32 -13.38 32.16 -37.94
C ASP A 32 -13.81 32.25 -36.46
N LEU A 33 -13.25 33.20 -35.70
CA LEU A 33 -13.63 33.43 -34.30
C LEU A 33 -15.10 33.88 -34.16
N SER A 34 -15.59 34.72 -35.08
CA SER A 34 -16.99 35.17 -35.08
C SER A 34 -17.96 34.01 -35.34
N HIS A 35 -17.59 33.06 -36.20
CA HIS A 35 -18.39 31.85 -36.44
C HIS A 35 -18.41 30.94 -35.21
N GLN A 36 -17.28 30.75 -34.52
CA GLN A 36 -17.23 29.93 -33.30
C GLN A 36 -18.07 30.54 -32.17
N LEU A 37 -18.11 31.86 -32.03
CA LEU A 37 -18.92 32.58 -31.03
C LEU A 37 -20.44 32.37 -31.18
N GLN A 38 -20.92 31.95 -32.36
CA GLN A 38 -22.35 31.70 -32.62
C GLN A 38 -22.84 30.35 -32.07
N GLN A 39 -21.93 29.45 -31.68
CA GLN A 39 -22.30 28.15 -31.10
C GLN A 39 -22.61 28.30 -29.61
N LEU A 40 -23.88 28.54 -29.29
CA LEU A 40 -24.32 28.79 -27.91
C LEU A 40 -24.50 27.48 -27.12
N PRO A 41 -23.92 27.38 -25.90
CA PRO A 41 -24.02 26.19 -25.06
C PRO A 41 -25.42 26.01 -24.47
N LYS A 42 -25.86 24.76 -24.30
CA LYS A 42 -27.17 24.42 -23.70
C LYS A 42 -27.05 23.67 -22.38
N GLN A 43 -25.98 22.91 -22.23
CA GLN A 43 -25.71 22.10 -21.03
C GLN A 43 -24.66 22.76 -20.13
N LEU A 44 -24.62 22.34 -18.86
CA LEU A 44 -23.70 22.90 -17.85
C LEU A 44 -22.22 22.68 -18.22
N ASN A 45 -21.88 21.49 -18.73
CA ASN A 45 -20.53 21.18 -19.20
C ASN A 45 -20.11 22.08 -20.37
N GLU A 46 -20.95 22.17 -21.40
CA GLU A 46 -20.76 23.03 -22.56
C GLU A 46 -20.64 24.50 -22.15
N TYR A 47 -21.43 24.93 -21.17
CA TYR A 47 -21.38 26.29 -20.65
C TYR A 47 -20.06 26.60 -19.93
N CYS A 48 -19.58 25.69 -19.09
CA CYS A 48 -18.29 25.85 -18.41
C CYS A 48 -17.13 25.86 -19.42
N ASP A 49 -17.13 24.96 -20.41
CA ASP A 49 -16.12 24.98 -21.48
C ASP A 49 -16.23 26.27 -22.33
N TYR A 50 -17.45 26.77 -22.55
CA TYR A 50 -17.69 28.05 -23.25
C TYR A 50 -17.17 29.26 -22.46
N VAL A 51 -17.29 29.27 -21.14
CA VAL A 51 -16.73 30.35 -20.30
C VAL A 51 -15.21 30.40 -20.42
N VAL A 52 -14.53 29.24 -20.38
CA VAL A 52 -13.08 29.15 -20.60
C VAL A 52 -12.73 29.59 -22.03
N PHE A 53 -13.51 29.14 -23.02
CA PHE A 53 -13.34 29.54 -24.41
C PHE A 53 -13.44 31.07 -24.61
N LEU A 54 -14.39 31.74 -23.95
CA LEU A 54 -14.50 33.20 -23.99
C LEU A 54 -13.28 33.91 -23.39
N GLN A 55 -12.67 33.35 -22.34
CA GLN A 55 -11.41 33.89 -21.79
C GLN A 55 -10.27 33.75 -22.81
N THR A 56 -10.13 32.59 -23.45
CA THR A 56 -9.14 32.37 -24.51
C THR A 56 -9.36 33.28 -25.71
N ILE A 57 -10.61 33.49 -26.13
CA ILE A 57 -10.93 34.45 -27.21
C ILE A 57 -10.50 35.86 -26.82
N HIS A 58 -10.69 36.26 -25.57
CA HIS A 58 -10.25 37.56 -25.08
C HIS A 58 -8.73 37.75 -25.20
N GLU A 59 -7.95 36.73 -24.89
CA GLU A 59 -6.49 36.73 -25.07
C GLU A 59 -6.10 36.81 -26.56
N ILE A 60 -6.76 36.02 -27.41
CA ILE A 60 -6.52 36.04 -28.86
C ILE A 60 -6.90 37.41 -29.45
N HIS A 61 -8.02 37.99 -29.03
CA HIS A 61 -8.46 39.31 -29.45
C HIS A 61 -7.45 40.39 -29.06
N ASN A 62 -6.92 40.35 -27.83
CA ASN A 62 -5.89 41.28 -27.40
C ASN A 62 -4.63 41.19 -28.28
N ARG A 63 -4.23 39.98 -28.69
CA ARG A 63 -3.11 39.78 -29.63
C ARG A 63 -3.43 40.32 -31.03
N LEU A 64 -4.60 39.97 -31.59
CA LEU A 64 -5.01 40.43 -32.92
C LEU A 64 -5.22 41.95 -32.97
N LYS A 65 -5.63 42.57 -31.87
CA LYS A 65 -5.75 44.02 -31.74
C LYS A 65 -4.42 44.72 -31.97
N VAL A 66 -3.30 44.17 -31.48
CA VAL A 66 -1.95 44.70 -31.75
C VAL A 66 -1.62 44.65 -33.24
N SER A 67 -2.02 43.59 -33.94
CA SER A 67 -1.85 43.47 -35.39
C SER A 67 -2.68 44.50 -36.16
N VAL A 68 -3.91 44.79 -35.73
CA VAL A 68 -4.73 45.87 -36.32
C VAL A 68 -4.11 47.24 -36.06
N GLU A 69 -3.63 47.49 -34.84
CA GLU A 69 -2.93 48.74 -34.48
C GLU A 69 -1.63 48.92 -35.29
N LEU A 70 -0.92 47.83 -35.61
CA LEU A 70 0.25 47.84 -36.47
C LEU A 70 -0.10 48.23 -37.91
N LEU A 71 -1.19 47.70 -38.47
CA LEU A 71 -1.68 48.09 -39.80
C LEU A 71 -2.04 49.58 -39.86
N ASP A 72 -2.67 50.12 -38.81
CA ASP A 72 -2.97 51.55 -38.69
C ASP A 72 -1.69 52.40 -38.59
N GLN A 73 -0.67 51.93 -37.85
CA GLN A 73 0.63 52.60 -37.79
C GLN A 73 1.36 52.57 -39.13
N MET A 74 1.32 51.44 -39.86
CA MET A 74 1.90 51.31 -41.19
C MET A 74 1.23 52.26 -42.19
N LYS A 75 -0.10 52.42 -42.11
CA LYS A 75 -0.84 53.43 -42.88
C LYS A 75 -0.34 54.84 -42.58
N ASN A 76 -0.28 55.22 -41.30
CA ASN A 76 0.11 56.57 -40.88
C ASN A 76 1.55 56.90 -41.30
N LEU A 77 2.48 55.96 -41.11
CA LEU A 77 3.88 56.11 -41.55
C LEU A 77 4.00 56.21 -43.08
N GLY A 78 3.18 55.47 -43.83
CA GLY A 78 3.12 55.57 -45.29
C GLY A 78 2.63 56.94 -45.76
N GLU A 79 1.63 57.52 -45.08
CA GLU A 79 1.12 58.87 -45.35
C GLU A 79 2.18 59.95 -45.06
N GLU A 80 2.95 59.82 -43.96
CA GLU A 80 4.05 60.73 -43.60
C GLU A 80 5.22 60.68 -44.59
N GLN A 81 5.54 59.50 -45.11
CA GLN A 81 6.66 59.27 -46.05
C GLN A 81 6.27 59.44 -47.54
N GLN A 82 5.13 60.08 -47.83
CA GLN A 82 4.57 60.28 -49.18
C GLN A 82 4.35 58.97 -49.98
N THR A 83 4.32 57.82 -49.32
CA THR A 83 4.07 56.51 -49.91
C THR A 83 2.64 56.11 -49.56
N LYS A 84 1.67 56.72 -50.24
CA LYS A 84 0.25 56.46 -49.96
C LYS A 84 -0.09 55.01 -50.26
N LEU A 85 -0.81 54.36 -49.36
CA LEU A 85 -1.45 53.07 -49.63
C LEU A 85 -2.29 53.17 -50.91
N THR A 86 -2.29 52.10 -51.68
CA THR A 86 -3.13 51.96 -52.88
C THR A 86 -4.62 51.94 -52.49
N VAL A 87 -5.50 52.21 -53.47
CA VAL A 87 -6.96 52.17 -53.26
C VAL A 87 -7.41 50.78 -52.79
N ASP A 88 -6.78 49.73 -53.30
CA ASP A 88 -7.06 48.34 -52.93
C ASP A 88 -6.66 48.05 -51.47
N GLU A 89 -5.51 48.55 -51.01
CA GLU A 89 -5.06 48.38 -49.63
C GLU A 89 -5.91 49.16 -48.62
N GLN A 90 -6.38 50.35 -48.99
CA GLN A 90 -7.35 51.10 -48.17
C GLN A 90 -8.68 50.35 -48.05
N MET A 91 -9.13 49.71 -49.13
CA MET A 91 -10.32 48.87 -49.12
C MET A 91 -10.13 47.63 -48.23
N VAL A 92 -8.98 46.96 -48.33
CA VAL A 92 -8.63 45.80 -47.49
C VAL A 92 -8.57 46.18 -46.01
N LEU A 93 -7.94 47.30 -45.64
CA LEU A 93 -7.92 47.81 -44.27
C LEU A 93 -9.33 48.11 -43.73
N SER A 94 -10.17 48.74 -44.56
CA SER A 94 -11.57 49.01 -44.19
C SER A 94 -12.37 47.71 -43.97
N ALA A 95 -12.06 46.66 -44.73
CA ALA A 95 -12.66 45.34 -44.55
C ALA A 95 -12.15 44.65 -43.27
N VAL A 96 -10.87 44.81 -42.90
CA VAL A 96 -10.33 44.35 -41.61
C VAL A 96 -11.03 45.05 -40.45
N HIS A 97 -11.20 46.37 -40.51
CA HIS A 97 -11.92 47.14 -39.48
C HIS A 97 -13.39 46.73 -39.36
N THR A 98 -14.03 46.45 -40.49
CA THR A 98 -15.41 45.94 -40.53
C THR A 98 -15.49 44.56 -39.86
N SER A 99 -14.59 43.65 -40.21
CA SER A 99 -14.53 42.29 -39.62
C SER A 99 -14.21 42.34 -38.12
N HIS A 100 -13.33 43.25 -37.68
CA HIS A 100 -13.04 43.47 -36.26
C HIS A 100 -14.26 44.00 -35.49
N LYS A 101 -15.04 44.90 -36.11
CA LYS A 101 -16.28 45.41 -35.53
C LYS A 101 -17.35 44.32 -35.40
N GLU A 102 -17.54 43.52 -36.45
CA GLU A 102 -18.46 42.37 -36.44
C GLU A 102 -18.08 41.34 -35.38
N PHE A 103 -16.78 41.06 -35.24
CA PHE A 103 -16.25 40.22 -34.17
C PHE A 103 -16.55 40.81 -32.79
N LYS A 104 -16.29 42.10 -32.56
CA LYS A 104 -16.60 42.76 -31.27
C LYS A 104 -18.09 42.72 -30.94
N ASP A 105 -18.96 42.93 -31.92
CA ASP A 105 -20.41 42.83 -31.71
C ASP A 105 -20.85 41.39 -31.41
N SER A 106 -20.22 40.40 -32.04
CA SER A 106 -20.46 38.97 -31.76
C SER A 106 -19.96 38.58 -30.37
N LEU A 107 -18.79 39.07 -29.96
CA LEU A 107 -18.22 38.85 -28.62
C LEU A 107 -19.10 39.46 -27.54
N ARG A 108 -19.58 40.69 -27.73
CA ARG A 108 -20.51 41.36 -26.80
C ARG A 108 -21.80 40.56 -26.64
N LYS A 109 -22.40 40.08 -27.73
CA LYS A 109 -23.62 39.23 -27.67
C LYS A 109 -23.38 37.92 -26.91
N ALA A 110 -22.20 37.32 -27.10
CA ALA A 110 -21.81 36.10 -26.39
C ALA A 110 -21.63 36.35 -24.87
N GLU A 111 -21.06 37.49 -24.49
CA GLU A 111 -20.91 37.90 -23.08
C GLU A 111 -22.25 38.22 -22.42
N GLU A 112 -23.12 38.97 -23.11
CA GLU A 112 -24.49 39.23 -22.65
C GLU A 112 -25.26 37.90 -22.45
N HIS A 113 -25.08 36.94 -23.37
CA HIS A 113 -25.65 35.61 -23.23
C HIS A 113 -25.09 34.86 -22.02
N ARG A 114 -23.76 34.83 -21.84
CA ARG A 114 -23.09 34.26 -20.67
C ARG A 114 -23.68 34.82 -19.38
N ASP A 115 -23.71 36.14 -19.25
CA ASP A 115 -24.17 36.82 -18.03
C ASP A 115 -25.65 36.53 -17.76
N SER A 116 -26.49 36.46 -18.81
CA SER A 116 -27.90 36.09 -18.68
C SER A 116 -28.12 34.65 -18.20
N GLN A 117 -27.24 33.71 -18.61
CA GLN A 117 -27.34 32.30 -18.23
C GLN A 117 -26.58 31.96 -16.96
N HIS A 118 -25.66 32.80 -16.50
CA HIS A 118 -24.76 32.53 -15.37
C HIS A 118 -25.51 32.07 -14.11
N ASN A 119 -26.51 32.83 -13.66
CA ASN A 119 -27.31 32.48 -12.48
C ASN A 119 -28.09 31.16 -12.66
N ARG A 120 -28.58 30.88 -13.87
CA ARG A 120 -29.27 29.64 -14.19
C ARG A 120 -28.32 28.44 -14.14
N MET A 121 -27.08 28.61 -14.61
CA MET A 121 -26.06 27.57 -14.60
C MET A 121 -25.52 27.30 -13.20
N ILE A 122 -25.38 28.34 -12.36
CA ILE A 122 -25.11 28.17 -10.91
C ILE A 122 -26.24 27.38 -10.25
N ALA A 123 -27.51 27.68 -10.54
CA ALA A 123 -28.63 26.92 -10.00
C ALA A 123 -28.63 25.45 -10.47
N ALA A 124 -28.25 25.19 -11.72
CA ALA A 124 -28.09 23.84 -12.25
C ALA A 124 -26.94 23.08 -11.55
N LEU A 125 -25.80 23.73 -11.34
CA LEU A 125 -24.66 23.18 -10.59
C LEU A 125 -25.08 22.80 -9.16
N ASN A 126 -25.73 23.72 -8.44
CA ASN A 126 -26.18 23.47 -7.07
C ASN A 126 -27.18 22.31 -7.00
N LYS A 127 -28.05 22.16 -8.00
CA LYS A 127 -28.96 21.02 -8.10
C LYS A 127 -28.22 19.70 -8.31
N GLU A 128 -27.22 19.68 -9.17
CA GLU A 128 -26.37 18.49 -9.38
C GLU A 128 -25.58 18.11 -8.12
N ILE A 129 -25.08 19.10 -7.39
CA ILE A 129 -24.39 18.90 -6.12
C ILE A 129 -25.34 18.34 -5.05
N ALA A 130 -26.55 18.89 -4.93
CA ALA A 130 -27.55 18.35 -4.00
C ALA A 130 -27.90 16.89 -4.32
N LYS A 131 -28.04 16.56 -5.63
CA LYS A 131 -28.26 15.17 -6.07
C LYS A 131 -27.06 14.28 -5.74
N PHE A 132 -25.83 14.76 -5.97
CA PHE A 132 -24.62 14.02 -5.63
C PHE A 132 -24.52 13.74 -4.12
N GLU A 133 -24.81 14.72 -3.27
CA GLU A 133 -24.87 14.56 -1.81
C GLU A 133 -25.94 13.56 -1.37
N GLN A 134 -27.09 13.53 -2.05
CA GLN A 134 -28.15 12.54 -1.82
C GLN A 134 -27.70 11.13 -2.22
N ASP A 135 -27.09 10.97 -3.39
CA ASP A 135 -26.55 9.70 -3.89
C ASP A 135 -25.49 9.14 -2.92
N LEU A 136 -24.62 10.00 -2.39
CA LEU A 136 -23.62 9.66 -1.38
C LEU A 136 -24.25 9.22 -0.05
N THR A 137 -25.31 9.92 0.38
CA THR A 137 -26.04 9.57 1.62
C THR A 137 -26.71 8.20 1.49
N GLN A 138 -27.32 7.91 0.33
CA GLN A 138 -27.93 6.62 0.06
C GLN A 138 -26.87 5.51 0.05
N THR A 139 -25.77 5.70 -0.68
CA THR A 139 -24.68 4.70 -0.72
C THR A 139 -24.07 4.47 0.65
N HIS A 140 -23.87 5.53 1.44
CA HIS A 140 -23.41 5.41 2.82
C HIS A 140 -24.38 4.61 3.71
N ALA A 141 -25.70 4.76 3.51
CA ALA A 141 -26.71 3.96 4.22
C ALA A 141 -26.69 2.50 3.76
N ASP A 142 -26.60 2.26 2.45
CA ASP A 142 -26.50 0.91 1.88
C ASP A 142 -25.25 0.18 2.40
N LEU A 143 -24.13 0.88 2.57
CA LEU A 143 -22.90 0.37 3.20
C LEU A 143 -23.06 -0.08 4.66
N GLY A 144 -24.15 0.35 5.31
CA GLY A 144 -24.51 -0.02 6.66
C GLY A 144 -25.56 -1.13 6.76
N THR A 145 -25.95 -1.76 5.64
CA THR A 145 -27.00 -2.77 5.64
C THR A 145 -26.68 -3.93 4.68
N GLY A 146 -27.48 -4.99 4.77
CA GLY A 146 -27.42 -6.12 3.85
C GLY A 146 -26.22 -7.03 4.08
N ILE A 147 -25.78 -7.69 3.01
CA ILE A 147 -24.80 -8.79 3.07
C ILE A 147 -23.41 -8.35 3.59
N ILE A 148 -23.08 -7.06 3.47
CA ILE A 148 -21.79 -6.49 3.88
C ILE A 148 -21.72 -6.15 5.37
N THR A 149 -22.85 -6.28 6.09
CA THR A 149 -22.94 -6.12 7.55
C THR A 149 -23.36 -7.40 8.26
N ASP A 150 -23.68 -8.45 7.50
CA ASP A 150 -24.12 -9.73 8.02
C ASP A 150 -22.91 -10.62 8.35
N GLU A 151 -22.81 -11.05 9.61
CA GLU A 151 -21.75 -11.91 10.11
C GLU A 151 -21.76 -13.33 9.50
N THR A 152 -22.90 -13.76 8.94
CA THR A 152 -23.06 -15.09 8.35
C THR A 152 -22.72 -15.15 6.86
N THR A 153 -22.50 -14.00 6.24
CA THR A 153 -22.21 -13.92 4.81
C THR A 153 -20.80 -14.43 4.50
N ASP A 154 -20.67 -15.16 3.38
CA ASP A 154 -19.36 -15.61 2.88
C ASP A 154 -18.48 -14.40 2.48
N PRO A 155 -17.21 -14.34 2.94
CA PRO A 155 -16.33 -13.23 2.62
C PRO A 155 -16.15 -12.97 1.12
N SER A 156 -16.20 -14.00 0.27
CA SER A 156 -16.07 -13.80 -1.18
C SER A 156 -17.31 -13.12 -1.76
N ALA A 157 -18.51 -13.47 -1.29
CA ALA A 157 -19.75 -12.84 -1.70
C ALA A 157 -19.83 -11.36 -1.26
N ALA A 158 -19.42 -11.07 -0.03
CA ALA A 158 -19.36 -9.69 0.47
C ALA A 158 -18.36 -8.83 -0.31
N LEU A 159 -17.15 -9.36 -0.58
CA LEU A 159 -16.14 -8.65 -1.37
C LEU A 159 -16.57 -8.43 -2.83
N GLN A 160 -17.29 -9.37 -3.46
CA GLN A 160 -17.87 -9.16 -4.79
C GLN A 160 -18.88 -8.02 -4.81
N ARG A 161 -19.72 -7.89 -3.77
CA ARG A 161 -20.64 -6.76 -3.65
C ARG A 161 -19.88 -5.45 -3.45
N LEU A 162 -18.81 -5.45 -2.66
CA LEU A 162 -17.97 -4.27 -2.48
C LEU A 162 -17.22 -3.88 -3.76
N ASP A 163 -16.86 -4.82 -4.64
CA ASP A 163 -16.30 -4.51 -5.98
C ASP A 163 -17.32 -3.78 -6.88
N ILE A 164 -18.60 -4.15 -6.80
CA ILE A 164 -19.66 -3.42 -7.51
C ILE A 164 -19.76 -1.98 -6.96
N VAL A 165 -19.71 -1.82 -5.64
CA VAL A 165 -19.74 -0.50 -5.00
C VAL A 165 -18.46 0.31 -5.32
N GLN A 166 -17.30 -0.34 -5.46
CA GLN A 166 -16.05 0.30 -5.86
C GLN A 166 -16.21 1.05 -7.19
N LYS A 167 -16.89 0.45 -8.17
CA LYS A 167 -17.18 1.10 -9.45
C LYS A 167 -18.03 2.35 -9.28
N THR A 168 -19.02 2.31 -8.39
CA THR A 168 -19.84 3.49 -8.04
C THR A 168 -19.02 4.56 -7.32
N ILE A 169 -18.12 4.15 -6.42
CA ILE A 169 -17.21 5.05 -5.71
C ILE A 169 -16.26 5.75 -6.69
N ASP A 170 -15.75 5.05 -7.69
CA ASP A 170 -14.88 5.65 -8.71
C ASP A 170 -15.65 6.65 -9.58
N GLN A 171 -16.90 6.34 -9.95
CA GLN A 171 -17.79 7.31 -10.59
C GLN A 171 -18.03 8.56 -9.73
N TYR A 172 -18.10 8.41 -8.40
CA TYR A 172 -18.23 9.55 -7.49
C TYR A 172 -16.96 10.40 -7.43
N LYS A 173 -15.78 9.80 -7.52
CA LYS A 173 -14.51 10.55 -7.60
C LYS A 173 -14.45 11.38 -8.89
N ASP A 174 -14.80 10.77 -10.03
CA ASP A 174 -14.83 11.46 -11.31
C ASP A 174 -15.86 12.60 -11.30
N ARG A 175 -17.07 12.32 -10.81
CA ARG A 175 -18.15 13.32 -10.71
C ARG A 175 -17.75 14.47 -9.79
N LYS A 176 -17.09 14.20 -8.66
CA LYS A 176 -16.57 15.23 -7.76
C LYS A 176 -15.58 16.15 -8.48
N GLY A 177 -14.61 15.58 -9.20
CA GLY A 177 -13.61 16.36 -9.94
C GLY A 177 -14.24 17.26 -11.02
N VAL A 178 -15.26 16.77 -11.72
CA VAL A 178 -16.03 17.57 -12.69
C VAL A 178 -16.77 18.72 -12.00
N LEU A 179 -17.42 18.48 -10.86
CA LEU A 179 -18.15 19.50 -10.11
C LEU A 179 -17.21 20.57 -9.52
N GLU A 180 -16.02 20.19 -9.06
CA GLU A 180 -14.99 21.12 -8.59
C GLU A 180 -14.48 22.02 -9.73
N ARG A 181 -14.18 21.44 -10.90
CA ARG A 181 -13.82 22.21 -12.11
C ARG A 181 -14.93 23.20 -12.48
N PHE A 182 -16.20 22.80 -12.43
CA PHE A 182 -17.31 23.70 -12.73
C PHE A 182 -17.44 24.84 -11.71
N ARG A 183 -17.22 24.58 -10.42
CA ARG A 183 -17.21 25.64 -9.38
C ARG A 183 -16.10 26.66 -9.61
N GLU A 184 -14.90 26.18 -9.92
CA GLU A 184 -13.74 27.04 -10.20
C GLU A 184 -14.01 27.96 -11.40
N ILE A 185 -14.47 27.40 -12.52
CA ILE A 185 -14.82 28.17 -13.72
C ILE A 185 -15.91 29.21 -13.44
N LEU A 186 -16.90 28.86 -12.61
CA LEU A 186 -18.01 29.74 -12.25
C LEU A 186 -17.67 30.70 -11.09
N SER A 187 -16.45 30.65 -10.55
CA SER A 187 -16.03 31.47 -9.39
C SER A 187 -16.96 31.33 -8.18
N VAL A 188 -17.52 30.13 -7.97
CA VAL A 188 -18.36 29.81 -6.81
C VAL A 188 -17.47 29.35 -5.67
N GLU A 189 -17.75 29.83 -4.44
CA GLU A 189 -16.99 29.47 -3.24
C GLU A 189 -16.88 27.95 -3.07
N GLU A 190 -15.69 27.50 -2.65
CA GLU A 190 -15.40 26.10 -2.39
C GLU A 190 -16.16 25.65 -1.14
N ILE A 191 -16.99 24.61 -1.29
CA ILE A 191 -17.70 23.99 -0.16
C ILE A 191 -17.16 22.58 -0.01
N PRO A 192 -16.71 22.19 1.21
CA PRO A 192 -16.30 20.82 1.47
C PRO A 192 -17.41 19.81 1.14
N TYR A 193 -17.04 18.60 0.71
CA TYR A 193 -17.97 17.49 0.49
C TYR A 193 -17.94 16.50 1.68
N PRO A 194 -18.61 16.80 2.82
CA PRO A 194 -18.50 16.00 4.04
C PRO A 194 -19.07 14.59 3.87
N ASN A 195 -20.16 14.41 3.12
CA ASN A 195 -20.73 13.07 2.92
C ASN A 195 -19.88 12.21 1.99
N PHE A 196 -19.13 12.83 1.06
CA PHE A 196 -18.13 12.11 0.27
C PHE A 196 -17.07 11.50 1.18
N ILE A 197 -16.48 12.30 2.07
CA ILE A 197 -15.46 11.83 3.02
C ILE A 197 -16.01 10.70 3.91
N LYS A 198 -17.22 10.86 4.44
CA LYS A 198 -17.87 9.83 5.27
C LYS A 198 -18.14 8.54 4.49
N CYS A 199 -18.68 8.65 3.28
CA CYS A 199 -18.97 7.50 2.42
C CYS A 199 -17.70 6.73 2.06
N MET A 200 -16.64 7.43 1.67
CA MET A 200 -15.33 6.83 1.41
C MET A 200 -14.78 6.12 2.64
N ALA A 201 -14.76 6.78 3.79
CA ALA A 201 -14.26 6.20 5.03
C ALA A 201 -15.01 4.93 5.43
N ARG A 202 -16.34 4.91 5.27
CA ARG A 202 -17.16 3.71 5.56
C ARG A 202 -16.92 2.59 4.56
N PHE A 203 -16.80 2.93 3.27
CA PHE A 203 -16.47 1.97 2.22
C PHE A 203 -15.12 1.30 2.47
N ASP A 204 -14.07 2.10 2.67
CA ASP A 204 -12.72 1.62 2.95
C ASP A 204 -12.70 0.72 4.20
N HIS A 205 -13.44 1.11 5.23
CA HIS A 205 -13.59 0.33 6.44
C HIS A 205 -14.23 -1.05 6.17
N ARG A 206 -15.32 -1.11 5.40
CA ARG A 206 -15.98 -2.38 5.03
C ARG A 206 -15.04 -3.29 4.24
N VAL A 207 -14.37 -2.76 3.22
CA VAL A 207 -13.39 -3.51 2.42
C VAL A 207 -12.28 -4.07 3.31
N GLN A 208 -11.75 -3.27 4.22
CA GLN A 208 -10.71 -3.68 5.15
C GLN A 208 -11.16 -4.83 6.07
N ILE A 209 -12.34 -4.74 6.69
CA ILE A 209 -12.86 -5.78 7.59
C ILE A 209 -13.09 -7.10 6.87
N TRP A 210 -13.71 -7.07 5.68
CA TRP A 210 -13.95 -8.29 4.91
C TRP A 210 -12.66 -8.92 4.39
N ASN A 211 -11.66 -8.13 4.02
CA ASN A 211 -10.34 -8.63 3.68
C ASN A 211 -9.65 -9.29 4.89
N TYR A 212 -9.76 -8.69 6.08
CA TYR A 212 -9.25 -9.30 7.30
C TYR A 212 -9.93 -10.62 7.62
N LEU A 213 -11.26 -10.70 7.50
CA LEU A 213 -12.00 -11.93 7.75
C LEU A 213 -11.60 -13.03 6.76
N LYS A 214 -11.53 -12.71 5.46
CA LYS A 214 -11.10 -13.65 4.43
C LYS A 214 -9.68 -14.16 4.69
N LYS A 215 -8.73 -13.24 4.87
CA LYS A 215 -7.32 -13.57 5.14
C LYS A 215 -7.19 -14.42 6.40
N TYR A 216 -7.86 -14.04 7.48
CA TYR A 216 -7.83 -14.78 8.73
C TYR A 216 -8.42 -16.19 8.57
N ASN A 217 -9.51 -16.36 7.83
CA ASN A 217 -10.09 -17.68 7.59
C ASN A 217 -9.14 -18.60 6.81
N GLU A 218 -8.50 -18.09 5.76
CA GLU A 218 -7.50 -18.82 4.98
C GLU A 218 -6.29 -19.20 5.83
N GLU A 219 -5.74 -18.25 6.58
CA GLU A 219 -4.60 -18.47 7.48
C GLU A 219 -4.94 -19.43 8.63
N ASN A 220 -6.08 -19.25 9.31
CA ASN A 220 -6.54 -20.13 10.38
C ASN A 220 -6.78 -21.56 9.87
N GLN A 221 -7.34 -21.71 8.67
CA GLN A 221 -7.49 -23.03 8.04
C GLN A 221 -6.11 -23.66 7.81
N GLN A 222 -5.16 -22.91 7.24
CA GLN A 222 -3.80 -23.38 7.01
C GLN A 222 -3.11 -23.79 8.32
N TRP A 223 -3.14 -22.93 9.36
CA TRP A 223 -2.55 -23.23 10.67
C TRP A 223 -3.17 -24.47 11.31
N ARG A 224 -4.46 -24.72 11.06
CA ARG A 224 -5.18 -25.90 11.58
C ARG A 224 -4.85 -27.18 10.84
N SER A 225 -4.63 -27.11 9.53
CA SER A 225 -4.35 -28.28 8.69
C SER A 225 -2.88 -28.68 8.65
N SER A 226 -1.96 -27.75 8.87
CA SER A 226 -0.53 -28.01 8.83
C SER A 226 -0.04 -28.81 10.04
N GLU A 227 1.06 -29.54 9.83
CA GLU A 227 1.76 -30.25 10.90
C GLU A 227 2.34 -29.24 11.90
N ILE A 228 2.20 -29.51 13.20
CA ILE A 228 2.61 -28.58 14.24
C ILE A 228 4.11 -28.29 14.21
N THR A 229 4.94 -29.27 13.83
CA THR A 229 6.40 -29.11 13.72
C THR A 229 6.83 -28.22 12.57
N GLN A 230 5.95 -27.95 11.60
CA GLN A 230 6.24 -27.08 10.45
C GLN A 230 5.74 -25.64 10.65
N LEU A 231 4.96 -25.39 11.71
CA LEU A 231 4.39 -24.08 11.99
C LEU A 231 5.40 -23.17 12.68
N ASN A 232 5.43 -21.90 12.27
CA ASN A 232 6.11 -20.86 13.02
C ASN A 232 5.16 -20.23 14.05
N SER A 233 5.31 -20.62 15.32
CA SER A 233 4.48 -20.10 16.40
C SER A 233 4.64 -18.59 16.66
N GLU A 234 5.80 -18.02 16.37
CA GLU A 234 6.08 -16.58 16.55
C GLU A 234 5.35 -15.75 15.50
N ASP A 235 5.38 -16.19 14.24
CA ASP A 235 4.67 -15.54 13.14
C ASP A 235 3.15 -15.59 13.37
N ILE A 236 2.62 -16.75 13.75
CA ILE A 236 1.18 -16.90 14.06
C ILE A 236 0.78 -15.97 15.21
N SER A 237 1.57 -15.94 16.29
CA SER A 237 1.31 -15.06 17.43
C SER A 237 1.34 -13.58 17.02
N THR A 238 2.30 -13.18 16.18
CA THR A 238 2.41 -11.83 15.67
C THR A 238 1.19 -11.45 14.83
N ASN A 239 0.79 -12.32 13.89
CA ASN A 239 -0.37 -12.09 13.03
C ASN A 239 -1.67 -11.96 13.83
N VAL A 240 -1.93 -12.88 14.78
CA VAL A 240 -3.13 -12.86 15.63
C VAL A 240 -3.16 -11.62 16.53
N ASN A 241 -2.02 -11.22 17.09
CA ASN A 241 -1.95 -10.03 17.94
C ASN A 241 -2.08 -8.73 17.15
N GLN A 242 -1.49 -8.66 15.96
CA GLN A 242 -1.65 -7.52 15.05
C GLN A 242 -3.12 -7.36 14.65
N LEU A 243 -3.75 -8.43 14.16
CA LEU A 243 -5.16 -8.42 13.77
C LEU A 243 -6.05 -8.03 14.96
N SER A 244 -5.78 -8.55 16.17
CA SER A 244 -6.52 -8.16 17.37
C SER A 244 -6.42 -6.66 17.70
N ARG A 245 -5.29 -6.00 17.41
CA ARG A 245 -5.12 -4.55 17.61
C ARG A 245 -5.90 -3.77 16.56
N GLU A 246 -5.80 -4.18 15.29
CA GLU A 246 -6.51 -3.57 14.16
C GLU A 246 -8.03 -3.64 14.37
N LEU A 247 -8.54 -4.78 14.85
CA LEU A 247 -9.96 -4.95 15.20
C LEU A 247 -10.40 -4.06 16.37
N GLY A 248 -9.52 -3.81 17.34
CA GLY A 248 -9.79 -2.88 18.43
C GLY A 248 -9.92 -1.42 17.97
N ILE A 249 -9.22 -1.04 16.88
CA ILE A 249 -9.34 0.29 16.26
C ILE A 249 -10.64 0.35 15.43
N ALA A 250 -10.93 -0.71 14.67
CA ALA A 250 -12.15 -0.85 13.89
C ALA A 250 -13.43 -0.73 14.74
N GLU A 251 -13.50 -1.45 15.86
CA GLU A 251 -14.65 -1.43 16.77
C GLU A 251 -14.90 -0.03 17.39
N ARG A 252 -13.86 0.79 17.56
CA ARG A 252 -14.02 2.17 18.03
C ARG A 252 -14.65 3.09 16.97
N ARG A 253 -14.53 2.75 15.69
CA ARG A 253 -15.14 3.51 14.58
C ARG A 253 -16.63 3.18 14.45
N GLU A 254 -16.99 1.91 14.59
CA GLU A 254 -18.37 1.44 14.53
C GLU A 254 -18.59 0.33 15.59
N THR A 255 -19.14 0.73 16.74
CA THR A 255 -19.25 -0.15 17.92
C THR A 255 -20.26 -1.29 17.76
N ASP A 256 -21.23 -1.13 16.85
CA ASP A 256 -22.31 -2.09 16.64
C ASP A 256 -22.17 -2.93 15.37
N ASP A 257 -20.98 -2.97 14.79
CA ASP A 257 -20.71 -3.76 13.60
C ASP A 257 -20.64 -5.26 13.92
N GLY A 258 -21.60 -6.03 13.39
CA GLY A 258 -21.69 -7.48 13.57
C GLY A 258 -20.48 -8.23 13.00
N VAL A 259 -19.96 -7.82 11.85
CA VAL A 259 -18.82 -8.47 11.20
C VAL A 259 -17.55 -8.25 12.00
N VAL A 260 -17.34 -7.04 12.52
CA VAL A 260 -16.18 -6.74 13.40
C VAL A 260 -16.26 -7.54 14.70
N LYS A 261 -17.44 -7.62 15.32
CA LYS A 261 -17.65 -8.41 16.54
C LYS A 261 -17.41 -9.91 16.29
N HIS A 262 -17.93 -10.43 15.18
CA HIS A 262 -17.72 -11.82 14.77
C HIS A 262 -16.23 -12.12 14.55
N LEU A 263 -15.54 -11.30 13.75
CA LEU A 263 -14.11 -11.47 13.49
C LEU A 263 -13.28 -11.38 14.79
N LYS A 264 -13.62 -10.47 15.68
CA LYS A 264 -12.98 -10.36 17.00
C LYS A 264 -13.23 -11.59 17.86
N HIS A 265 -14.43 -12.16 17.83
CA HIS A 265 -14.75 -13.39 18.56
C HIS A 265 -13.91 -14.56 18.05
N VAL A 266 -13.88 -14.82 16.74
CA VAL A 266 -13.09 -15.94 16.18
C VAL A 266 -11.59 -15.78 16.43
N VAL A 267 -11.06 -14.55 16.36
CA VAL A 267 -9.65 -14.26 16.70
C VAL A 267 -9.38 -14.51 18.19
N ASN A 268 -10.30 -14.11 19.08
CA ASN A 268 -10.15 -14.33 20.52
C ASN A 268 -10.25 -15.81 20.89
N ASP A 269 -11.09 -16.58 20.20
CA ASP A 269 -11.22 -18.02 20.40
C ASP A 269 -9.96 -18.79 20.00
N PHE A 270 -9.15 -18.21 19.10
CA PHE A 270 -7.86 -18.78 18.72
C PHE A 270 -6.72 -18.45 19.69
N LYS A 271 -6.79 -17.34 20.43
CA LYS A 271 -5.72 -16.90 21.36
C LYS A 271 -5.28 -17.96 22.37
N PRO A 272 -6.16 -18.77 22.98
CA PRO A 272 -5.75 -19.84 23.90
C PRO A 272 -4.80 -20.88 23.30
N TYR A 273 -4.80 -21.06 21.98
CA TYR A 273 -3.91 -21.98 21.28
C TYR A 273 -2.50 -21.43 21.07
N LEU A 274 -2.29 -20.11 21.11
CA LEU A 274 -0.97 -19.48 20.92
C LEU A 274 0.11 -20.05 21.86
N PRO A 275 -0.07 -20.07 23.20
CA PRO A 275 0.95 -20.65 24.09
C PRO A 275 1.17 -22.15 23.88
N ILE A 276 0.14 -22.88 23.39
CA ILE A 276 0.25 -24.31 23.08
C ILE A 276 1.10 -24.50 21.82
N LEU A 277 0.86 -23.70 20.79
CA LEU A 277 1.68 -23.70 19.58
C LEU A 277 3.13 -23.35 19.91
N THR A 278 3.38 -22.31 20.70
CA THR A 278 4.74 -21.96 21.13
C THR A 278 5.44 -23.09 21.89
N ALA A 279 4.72 -23.85 22.70
CA ALA A 279 5.29 -24.99 23.42
C ALA A 279 5.56 -26.21 22.52
N LEU A 280 4.67 -26.49 21.56
CA LEU A 280 4.73 -27.70 20.75
C LEU A 280 5.54 -27.55 19.46
N CYS A 281 5.69 -26.33 18.93
CA CYS A 281 6.47 -26.06 17.72
C CYS A 281 7.99 -26.00 17.98
N GLN A 282 8.43 -26.18 19.23
CA GLN A 282 9.85 -26.09 19.59
C GLN A 282 10.67 -27.27 19.05
N PRO A 283 11.87 -27.03 18.48
CA PRO A 283 12.76 -28.11 18.02
C PRO A 283 13.19 -29.11 19.11
N ALA A 284 13.14 -28.68 20.38
CA ALA A 284 13.45 -29.53 21.53
C ALA A 284 12.45 -30.69 21.73
N MET A 285 11.28 -30.64 21.08
CA MET A 285 10.23 -31.65 21.21
C MET A 285 10.56 -32.95 20.47
N GLN A 286 11.21 -33.87 21.18
CA GLN A 286 11.52 -35.23 20.71
C GLN A 286 10.35 -36.23 20.83
N PRO A 287 10.38 -37.37 20.12
CA PRO A 287 9.34 -38.42 20.18
C PRO A 287 8.90 -38.83 21.59
N ARG A 288 9.82 -38.84 22.56
CA ARG A 288 9.54 -39.15 23.98
C ARG A 288 8.56 -38.15 24.62
N HIS A 289 8.69 -36.86 24.30
CA HIS A 289 7.81 -35.80 24.80
C HIS A 289 6.40 -35.93 24.21
N TRP A 290 6.33 -36.21 22.91
CA TRP A 290 5.07 -36.44 22.23
C TRP A 290 4.34 -37.68 22.74
N LYS A 291 5.04 -38.80 22.96
CA LYS A 291 4.46 -39.99 23.60
C LYS A 291 3.92 -39.70 24.99
N LYS A 292 4.64 -38.93 25.81
CA LYS A 292 4.17 -38.50 27.13
C LYS A 292 2.90 -37.65 27.04
N LEU A 293 2.86 -36.69 26.11
CA LEU A 293 1.68 -35.86 25.86
C LEU A 293 0.46 -36.69 25.46
N PHE A 294 0.60 -37.58 24.48
CA PHE A 294 -0.49 -38.44 24.01
C PHE A 294 -0.98 -39.43 25.08
N GLY A 295 -0.07 -39.91 25.93
CA GLY A 295 -0.39 -40.72 27.11
C GLY A 295 -1.25 -39.96 28.12
N LEU A 296 -0.94 -38.69 28.42
CA LEU A 296 -1.75 -37.86 29.31
C LEU A 296 -3.15 -37.59 28.78
N MET A 297 -3.31 -37.53 27.46
CA MET A 297 -4.59 -37.32 26.78
C MET A 297 -5.42 -38.61 26.65
N GLY A 298 -4.90 -39.75 27.13
CA GLY A 298 -5.58 -41.05 27.09
C GLY A 298 -5.84 -41.55 25.66
N LYS A 299 -4.97 -41.21 24.70
CA LYS A 299 -5.12 -41.58 23.28
C LYS A 299 -4.11 -42.66 22.86
N LYS A 300 -4.31 -43.19 21.65
CA LYS A 300 -3.38 -44.13 20.98
C LYS A 300 -1.97 -43.54 20.90
N GLU A 301 -0.99 -44.40 20.62
CA GLU A 301 0.40 -44.00 20.39
C GLU A 301 0.52 -42.81 19.45
N TRP A 302 1.39 -41.87 19.81
CA TRP A 302 1.74 -40.73 18.98
C TRP A 302 2.26 -41.18 17.61
N GLN A 303 1.82 -40.48 16.56
CA GLN A 303 2.34 -40.61 15.20
C GLN A 303 2.95 -39.27 14.76
N PRO A 304 4.02 -39.26 13.96
CA PRO A 304 4.53 -38.02 13.35
C PRO A 304 3.48 -37.31 12.48
N GLY A 305 3.63 -36.00 12.29
CA GLY A 305 2.75 -35.21 11.41
C GLY A 305 1.41 -34.80 12.04
N VAL A 306 1.36 -34.67 13.37
CA VAL A 306 0.14 -34.25 14.08
C VAL A 306 -0.21 -32.81 13.72
N THR A 307 -1.48 -32.57 13.40
CA THR A 307 -2.01 -31.24 13.08
C THR A 307 -2.71 -30.59 14.27
N LEU A 308 -2.83 -29.27 14.25
CA LEU A 308 -3.58 -28.54 15.29
C LEU A 308 -5.06 -28.95 15.31
N THR A 309 -5.64 -29.32 14.16
CA THR A 309 -7.01 -29.87 14.09
C THR A 309 -7.15 -31.14 14.91
N GLN A 310 -6.22 -32.09 14.73
CA GLN A 310 -6.24 -33.35 15.47
C GLN A 310 -6.08 -33.12 16.98
N LEU A 311 -5.15 -32.26 17.40
CA LEU A 311 -4.99 -31.91 18.81
C LEU A 311 -6.23 -31.22 19.38
N THR A 312 -6.85 -30.33 18.62
CA THR A 312 -8.09 -29.65 19.03
C THR A 312 -9.21 -30.67 19.29
N GLN A 313 -9.39 -31.65 18.39
CA GLN A 313 -10.38 -32.73 18.55
C GLN A 313 -10.12 -33.61 19.78
N MET A 314 -8.87 -33.70 20.21
CA MET A 314 -8.49 -34.43 21.42
C MET A 314 -8.57 -33.57 22.70
N GLY A 315 -9.03 -32.32 22.61
CA GLY A 315 -9.21 -31.44 23.76
C GLY A 315 -7.91 -30.82 24.28
N VAL A 316 -6.93 -30.55 23.41
CA VAL A 316 -5.59 -30.04 23.78
C VAL A 316 -5.59 -28.84 24.74
N LEU A 317 -6.59 -27.96 24.66
CA LEU A 317 -6.74 -26.81 25.56
C LEU A 317 -6.86 -27.21 27.04
N GLN A 318 -7.46 -28.38 27.33
CA GLN A 318 -7.62 -28.89 28.70
C GLN A 318 -6.28 -29.29 29.32
N TYR A 319 -5.29 -29.60 28.48
CA TYR A 319 -3.96 -30.07 28.88
C TYR A 319 -2.89 -28.98 28.77
N LYS A 320 -3.31 -27.70 28.67
CA LYS A 320 -2.40 -26.56 28.46
C LYS A 320 -1.25 -26.55 29.47
N GLN A 321 -1.52 -26.73 30.76
CA GLN A 321 -0.50 -26.66 31.79
C GLN A 321 0.54 -27.79 31.66
N GLN A 322 0.06 -29.01 31.40
CA GLN A 322 0.90 -30.19 31.21
C GLN A 322 1.75 -30.07 29.94
N ILE A 323 1.20 -29.47 28.87
CA ILE A 323 1.95 -29.20 27.64
C ILE A 323 3.11 -28.24 27.91
N LEU A 324 2.86 -27.15 28.65
CA LEU A 324 3.90 -26.19 29.03
C LEU A 324 5.00 -26.85 29.89
N GLU A 325 4.64 -27.74 30.80
CA GLU A 325 5.60 -28.49 31.62
C GLU A 325 6.43 -29.48 30.78
N ILE A 326 5.81 -30.17 29.83
CA ILE A 326 6.51 -31.08 28.91
C ILE A 326 7.48 -30.28 28.02
N SER A 327 7.03 -29.17 27.46
CA SER A 327 7.88 -28.28 26.64
C SER A 327 9.03 -27.67 27.45
N ALA A 328 8.79 -27.24 28.69
CA ALA A 328 9.86 -26.78 29.58
C ALA A 328 10.88 -27.89 29.87
N THR A 329 10.42 -29.13 30.09
CA THR A 329 11.29 -30.30 30.24
C THR A 329 12.11 -30.53 28.98
N ALA A 330 11.47 -30.49 27.81
CA ALA A 330 12.11 -30.68 26.52
C ALA A 330 13.22 -29.65 26.27
N ASN A 331 12.96 -28.37 26.54
CA ASN A 331 13.97 -27.31 26.41
C ASN A 331 15.14 -27.49 27.37
N GLY A 332 14.85 -27.89 28.61
CA GLY A 332 15.89 -28.21 29.60
C GLY A 332 16.76 -29.38 29.15
N GLU A 333 16.16 -30.44 28.64
CA GLU A 333 16.87 -31.59 28.06
C GLU A 333 17.72 -31.18 26.85
N TYR A 334 17.16 -30.41 25.92
CA TYR A 334 17.90 -29.92 24.75
C TYR A 334 19.12 -29.07 25.13
N ALA A 335 19.01 -28.22 26.16
CA ALA A 335 20.16 -27.47 26.66
C ALA A 335 21.27 -28.38 27.18
N LEU A 336 20.91 -29.47 27.89
CA LEU A 336 21.87 -30.49 28.33
C LEU A 336 22.44 -31.28 27.14
N GLU A 337 21.64 -31.62 26.13
CA GLU A 337 22.10 -32.29 24.90
C GLU A 337 23.15 -31.44 24.17
N VAL A 338 22.91 -30.13 24.04
CA VAL A 338 23.87 -29.19 23.44
C VAL A 338 25.15 -29.09 24.26
N GLN A 339 25.06 -29.02 25.59
CA GLN A 339 26.24 -29.00 26.47
C GLN A 339 27.04 -30.30 26.34
N LEU A 340 26.37 -31.45 26.38
CA LEU A 340 27.02 -32.75 26.22
C LEU A 340 27.69 -32.83 24.85
N SER A 341 27.02 -32.40 23.78
CA SER A 341 27.58 -32.40 22.43
C SER A 341 28.87 -31.57 22.32
N LYS A 342 28.96 -30.44 23.02
CA LYS A 342 30.20 -29.64 23.08
C LYS A 342 31.32 -30.39 23.78
N ILE A 343 31.02 -31.10 24.86
CA ILE A 343 31.98 -31.98 25.55
C ILE A 343 32.47 -33.06 24.57
N LYS A 344 31.53 -33.78 23.91
CA LYS A 344 31.88 -34.83 22.93
C LYS A 344 32.80 -34.27 21.83
N GLN A 345 32.45 -33.13 21.25
CA GLN A 345 33.23 -32.49 20.20
C GLN A 345 34.61 -32.01 20.69
N GLY A 346 34.69 -31.47 21.91
CA GLY A 346 35.96 -31.07 22.51
C GLY A 346 36.92 -32.25 22.59
N TRP A 347 36.44 -33.40 23.07
CA TRP A 347 37.24 -34.63 23.17
C TRP A 347 37.57 -35.28 21.82
N GLU A 348 36.73 -35.11 20.80
CA GLU A 348 37.04 -35.56 19.43
C GLU A 348 38.21 -34.77 18.81
N GLN A 349 38.41 -33.52 19.24
CA GLN A 349 39.46 -32.63 18.74
C GLN A 349 40.73 -32.65 19.59
N THR A 350 40.66 -33.20 20.81
CA THR A 350 41.81 -33.35 21.70
C THR A 350 42.82 -34.32 21.09
N ALA A 351 44.06 -33.86 20.92
CA ALA A 351 45.17 -34.67 20.43
C ALA A 351 46.31 -34.68 21.45
N PHE A 352 46.84 -35.86 21.74
CA PHE A 352 48.04 -36.00 22.55
C PHE A 352 49.27 -35.64 21.71
N GLU A 353 50.04 -34.67 22.18
CA GLU A 353 51.34 -34.36 21.58
C GLU A 353 52.31 -35.53 21.82
N ILE A 354 53.03 -35.96 20.78
CA ILE A 354 54.04 -37.01 20.89
C ILE A 354 55.41 -36.41 20.62
N LYS A 355 56.37 -36.61 21.53
CA LYS A 355 57.74 -36.10 21.46
C LYS A 355 58.76 -37.24 21.37
N ASP A 356 59.85 -37.00 20.66
CA ASP A 356 60.98 -37.92 20.64
C ASP A 356 61.65 -38.01 22.00
N HIS A 357 61.83 -39.23 22.51
CA HIS A 357 62.70 -39.48 23.64
C HIS A 357 64.17 -39.42 23.16
N LYS A 358 65.06 -38.92 24.04
CA LYS A 358 66.47 -38.53 23.80
C LYS A 358 67.35 -39.50 22.96
N SER A 359 66.91 -40.73 22.74
CA SER A 359 67.57 -41.79 21.97
C SER A 359 67.05 -42.00 20.53
N GLY A 360 66.01 -41.27 20.08
CA GLY A 360 65.49 -41.33 18.70
C GLY A 360 64.78 -42.63 18.30
N THR A 361 64.61 -43.56 19.24
CA THR A 361 63.99 -44.88 19.05
C THR A 361 62.74 -45.09 19.88
N THR A 362 62.30 -44.08 20.64
CA THR A 362 61.15 -44.16 21.54
C THR A 362 60.43 -42.82 21.56
N TYR A 363 59.11 -42.86 21.60
CA TYR A 363 58.24 -41.69 21.68
C TYR A 363 57.62 -41.60 23.08
N ILE A 364 57.48 -40.38 23.60
CA ILE A 364 56.78 -40.09 24.86
C ILE A 364 55.64 -39.10 24.61
N ILE A 365 54.60 -39.14 25.45
CA ILE A 365 53.55 -38.14 25.42
C ILE A 365 54.15 -36.81 25.93
N GLY A 366 53.79 -35.71 25.28
CA GLY A 366 54.17 -34.36 25.67
C GLY A 366 53.46 -33.88 26.94
N PRO A 367 53.55 -32.59 27.28
CA PRO A 367 52.82 -32.00 28.40
C PRO A 367 51.31 -32.25 28.25
N ILE A 368 50.69 -32.74 29.32
CA ILE A 368 49.25 -33.05 29.38
C ILE A 368 48.47 -32.10 30.29
N ASP A 369 49.09 -31.02 30.77
CA ASP A 369 48.48 -30.09 31.73
C ASP A 369 47.16 -29.51 31.19
N GLU A 370 47.13 -29.06 29.93
CA GLU A 370 45.92 -28.55 29.27
C GLU A 370 44.83 -29.63 29.12
N ILE A 371 45.23 -30.89 28.88
CA ILE A 371 44.30 -32.02 28.77
C ILE A 371 43.70 -32.36 30.14
N LYS A 372 44.51 -32.30 31.22
CA LYS A 372 44.04 -32.49 32.60
C LYS A 372 43.10 -31.37 33.03
N GLU A 373 43.41 -30.11 32.71
CA GLU A 373 42.52 -28.97 32.99
C GLU A 373 41.16 -29.14 32.28
N GLN A 374 41.16 -29.46 30.97
CA GLN A 374 39.94 -29.76 30.22
C GLN A 374 39.16 -30.95 30.83
N LEU A 375 39.87 -31.96 31.34
CA LEU A 375 39.28 -33.14 31.98
C LEU A 375 38.52 -32.78 33.26
N GLU A 376 39.17 -32.07 34.16
CA GLU A 376 38.58 -31.62 35.43
C GLU A 376 37.36 -30.72 35.19
N ASP A 377 37.47 -29.76 34.27
CA ASP A 377 36.38 -28.86 33.89
C ASP A 377 35.16 -29.63 33.34
N HIS A 378 35.40 -30.54 32.39
CA HIS A 378 34.32 -31.32 31.78
C HIS A 378 33.72 -32.33 32.76
N GLN A 379 34.49 -32.92 33.68
CA GLN A 379 33.94 -33.76 34.75
C GLN A 379 33.04 -32.96 35.69
N ALA A 380 33.48 -31.77 36.13
CA ALA A 380 32.66 -30.89 36.97
C ALA A 380 31.36 -30.47 36.25
N LEU A 381 31.44 -30.21 34.95
CA LEU A 381 30.27 -29.90 34.12
C LEU A 381 29.31 -31.09 34.02
N LEU A 382 29.80 -32.32 33.77
CA LEU A 382 28.96 -33.53 33.72
C LEU A 382 28.26 -33.78 35.06
N GLN A 383 28.94 -33.60 36.19
CA GLN A 383 28.33 -33.70 37.52
C GLN A 383 27.24 -32.65 37.74
N THR A 384 27.47 -31.42 37.27
CA THR A 384 26.46 -30.35 37.29
C THR A 384 25.25 -30.73 36.43
N MET A 385 25.47 -31.32 35.26
CA MET A 385 24.41 -31.80 34.36
C MET A 385 23.62 -32.95 34.99
N LEU A 386 24.26 -33.89 35.68
CA LEU A 386 23.61 -34.98 36.42
C LEU A 386 22.74 -34.47 37.58
N GLY A 387 23.13 -33.36 38.20
CA GLY A 387 22.33 -32.67 39.22
C GLY A 387 21.12 -31.90 38.67
N SER A 388 21.01 -31.74 37.35
CA SER A 388 19.92 -31.00 36.73
C SER A 388 18.59 -31.75 36.84
N ARG A 389 17.51 -31.02 37.17
CA ARG A 389 16.14 -31.57 37.18
C ARG A 389 15.66 -32.09 35.82
N TYR A 390 16.31 -31.67 34.74
CA TYR A 390 15.98 -32.05 33.36
C TYR A 390 16.84 -33.21 32.84
N VAL A 391 17.68 -33.81 33.67
CA VAL A 391 18.61 -34.87 33.22
C VAL A 391 17.89 -36.14 32.74
N ILE A 392 16.64 -36.37 33.17
CA ILE A 392 15.96 -37.67 33.08
C ILE A 392 16.04 -38.31 31.68
N GLY A 393 15.74 -37.56 30.61
CA GLY A 393 15.74 -38.10 29.24
C GLY A 393 17.12 -38.38 28.64
N ILE A 394 18.19 -37.78 29.18
CA ILE A 394 19.57 -37.86 28.65
C ILE A 394 20.56 -38.47 29.66
N ARG A 395 20.08 -38.88 30.85
CA ARG A 395 20.91 -39.30 31.98
C ARG A 395 21.89 -40.40 31.62
N GLU A 396 21.42 -41.42 30.90
CA GLU A 396 22.24 -42.55 30.50
C GLU A 396 23.44 -42.12 29.65
N GLU A 397 23.24 -41.21 28.69
CA GLU A 397 24.34 -40.71 27.86
C GLU A 397 25.36 -39.90 28.67
N ILE A 398 24.89 -39.09 29.62
CA ILE A 398 25.76 -38.29 30.48
C ILE A 398 26.57 -39.21 31.40
N GLU A 399 25.93 -40.21 32.03
CA GLU A 399 26.61 -41.18 32.90
C GLU A 399 27.65 -42.02 32.14
N VAL A 400 27.41 -42.33 30.85
CA VAL A 400 28.40 -43.01 30.00
C VAL A 400 29.62 -42.11 29.77
N TRP A 401 29.42 -40.83 29.49
CA TRP A 401 30.53 -39.89 29.28
C TRP A 401 31.29 -39.58 30.57
N ASP A 402 30.58 -39.44 31.69
CA ASP A 402 31.18 -39.27 33.02
C ASP A 402 32.14 -40.43 33.33
N LYS A 403 31.67 -41.67 33.17
CA LYS A 403 32.51 -42.87 33.34
C LYS A 403 33.73 -42.89 32.42
N LYS A 404 33.58 -42.49 31.15
CA LYS A 404 34.70 -42.43 30.20
C LYS A 404 35.77 -41.43 30.65
N LEU A 405 35.35 -40.25 31.11
CA LEU A 405 36.26 -39.22 31.58
C LEU A 405 36.91 -39.60 32.92
N THR A 406 36.19 -40.27 33.82
CA THR A 406 36.81 -40.82 35.05
C THR A 406 37.88 -41.87 34.72
N GLN A 407 37.59 -42.79 33.80
CA GLN A 407 38.58 -43.79 33.37
C GLN A 407 39.81 -43.16 32.70
N LEU A 408 39.61 -42.07 31.93
CA LEU A 408 40.72 -41.32 31.35
C LEU A 408 41.57 -40.65 32.44
N GLN A 409 40.96 -40.11 33.50
CA GLN A 409 41.69 -39.54 34.64
C GLN A 409 42.57 -40.60 35.30
N ASP A 410 42.00 -41.77 35.63
CA ASP A 410 42.75 -42.87 36.24
C ASP A 410 43.94 -43.29 35.37
N LEU A 411 43.75 -43.36 34.04
CA LEU A 411 44.83 -43.66 33.08
C LEU A 411 45.93 -42.59 33.03
N LEU A 412 45.56 -41.31 33.10
CA LEU A 412 46.52 -40.18 33.07
C LEU A 412 47.24 -39.96 34.40
N ASP A 413 46.74 -40.52 35.50
CA ASP A 413 47.39 -40.46 36.81
C ASP A 413 48.33 -41.66 37.05
N GLU A 414 48.03 -42.82 36.46
CA GLU A 414 48.93 -43.99 36.46
C GLU A 414 50.08 -43.88 35.44
N TRP A 415 49.87 -43.15 34.34
CA TRP A 415 50.91 -42.85 33.33
C TRP A 415 51.86 -41.76 33.80
#